data_AF-A0A9X9Q2A5-F1
#
_entry.id   AF-A0A9X9Q2A5-F1
#
_cell.length_a   1.000
_cell.length_b   1.000
_cell.length_c   1.000
_cell.angle_alpha   90.00
_cell.angle_beta   90.00
_cell.angle_gamma   90.00
#
_symmetry.space_group_name_H-M   'P 1'
#
loop_
_entity.id
_entity.type
_entity.pdbx_description
1 polymer ?
#
loop_
_entity_poly.entity_id
_entity_poly.type
_entity_poly.pdbx_seq_one_letter_code
_entity_poly.pdbx_strand_id
1 'polypeptide(L)'
;MAVRLLCYVTLHLLEAGLMDAGITQTPRHCVSGTGKKIVLQCSQTMGYENMYWYRQDPGKALQLIHYSYGVNTTEDEELSSGSTVSRIRKEHFPLSLESASPSQTSLYLCASSEYTVPHKHLQPA
;
A
#
# COMPACT_ATOMS: atom_id res chain seq x y z
N MET A 1 17.63 -45.75 -4.42
CA MET A 1 16.51 -45.04 -5.07
C MET A 1 15.76 -44.12 -4.10
N ALA A 2 15.33 -44.61 -2.93
CA ALA A 2 14.55 -43.83 -1.96
C ALA A 2 15.30 -42.62 -1.34
N VAL A 3 16.58 -42.77 -0.97
CA VAL A 3 17.39 -41.68 -0.37
C VAL A 3 17.59 -40.51 -1.34
N ARG A 4 17.79 -40.79 -2.64
CA ARG A 4 17.92 -39.75 -3.66
C ARG A 4 16.61 -39.00 -3.84
N LEU A 5 15.48 -39.71 -3.87
CA LEU A 5 14.15 -39.10 -3.97
C LEU A 5 13.85 -38.18 -2.78
N LEU A 6 14.20 -38.61 -1.55
CA LEU A 6 14.06 -37.82 -0.34
C LEU A 6 14.93 -36.55 -0.38
N CYS A 7 16.18 -36.64 -0.85
CA CYS A 7 17.05 -35.46 -1.02
C CYS A 7 16.49 -34.46 -2.05
N TYR A 8 15.94 -34.94 -3.16
CA TYR A 8 15.31 -34.07 -4.18
C TYR A 8 14.08 -33.34 -3.61
N VAL A 9 13.22 -34.03 -2.85
CA VAL A 9 12.05 -33.42 -2.21
C VAL A 9 12.45 -32.36 -1.18
N THR A 10 13.51 -32.59 -0.40
CA THR A 10 14.02 -31.58 0.54
C THR A 10 14.66 -30.37 -0.13
N LEU A 11 15.31 -30.54 -1.30
CA LEU A 11 15.90 -29.42 -2.05
C LEU A 11 14.83 -28.50 -2.62
N HIS A 12 13.73 -29.05 -3.16
CA HIS A 12 12.63 -28.24 -3.71
C HIS A 12 11.81 -27.50 -2.65
N LEU A 13 11.81 -27.97 -1.40
CA LEU A 13 11.15 -27.27 -0.28
C LEU A 13 12.00 -26.13 0.28
N LEU A 14 13.31 -26.12 0.05
CA LEU A 14 14.23 -25.09 0.55
C LEU A 14 14.34 -23.87 -0.40
N GLU A 15 13.94 -24.02 -1.66
CA GLU A 15 14.01 -22.97 -2.70
C GLU A 15 12.77 -22.06 -2.74
N ALA A 16 11.74 -22.36 -1.95
CA ALA A 16 10.67 -21.40 -1.66
C ALA A 16 11.20 -20.34 -0.66
N GLY A 17 12.19 -19.55 -1.10
CA GLY A 17 12.62 -18.36 -0.38
C GLY A 17 11.42 -17.45 -0.16
N LEU A 18 11.32 -16.87 1.05
CA LEU A 18 10.43 -15.74 1.30
C LEU A 18 10.82 -14.65 0.29
N MET A 19 10.05 -14.49 -0.79
CA MET A 19 10.19 -13.29 -1.61
C MET A 19 9.85 -12.12 -0.70
N ASP A 20 10.85 -11.28 -0.41
CA ASP A 20 10.64 -10.05 0.33
C ASP A 20 9.62 -9.23 -0.46
N ALA A 21 8.43 -9.06 0.13
CA ALA A 21 7.42 -8.23 -0.49
C ALA A 21 7.95 -6.80 -0.44
N GLY A 22 8.22 -6.21 -1.62
CA GLY A 22 8.78 -4.85 -1.73
C GLY A 22 7.94 -3.77 -1.05
N ILE A 23 6.70 -4.11 -0.64
CA ILE A 23 5.80 -3.31 0.19
C ILE A 23 5.32 -4.12 1.40
N THR A 24 5.38 -3.52 2.58
CA THR A 24 4.80 -4.03 3.82
C THR A 24 3.77 -3.04 4.37
N GLN A 25 2.56 -3.52 4.66
CA GLN A 25 1.48 -2.72 5.25
C GLN A 25 1.08 -3.24 6.63
N THR A 26 0.90 -2.32 7.59
CA THR A 26 0.47 -2.66 8.96
C THR A 26 -0.50 -1.62 9.52
N PRO A 27 -1.62 -2.03 10.14
CA PRO A 27 -2.12 -3.40 10.23
C PRO A 27 -2.67 -3.90 8.88
N ARG A 28 -2.71 -5.23 8.68
CA ARG A 28 -3.34 -5.84 7.48
C ARG A 28 -4.85 -5.73 7.50
N HIS A 29 -5.44 -5.81 8.69
CA HIS A 29 -6.87 -5.64 8.93
C HIS A 29 -7.03 -4.77 10.18
N CYS A 30 -7.98 -3.85 10.15
CA CYS A 30 -8.28 -2.98 11.28
C CYS A 30 -9.79 -2.88 11.45
N VAL A 31 -10.26 -3.09 12.68
CA VAL A 31 -11.63 -2.80 13.09
C VAL A 31 -11.52 -1.81 14.23
N SER A 32 -12.15 -0.65 14.08
CA SER A 32 -12.08 0.42 15.07
C SER A 32 -13.46 1.06 15.24
N GLY A 33 -13.69 1.66 16.41
CA GLY A 33 -14.91 2.41 16.67
C GLY A 33 -14.96 3.75 15.93
N THR A 34 -16.16 4.24 15.67
CA THR A 34 -16.39 5.56 15.07
C THR A 34 -15.69 6.66 15.86
N GLY A 35 -15.13 7.65 15.17
CA GLY A 35 -14.44 8.80 15.77
C GLY A 35 -12.99 8.54 16.19
N LYS A 36 -12.49 7.31 16.05
CA LYS A 36 -11.11 6.97 16.39
C LYS A 36 -10.17 7.28 15.23
N LYS A 37 -9.00 7.84 15.53
CA LYS A 37 -7.90 7.95 14.57
C LYS A 37 -7.31 6.57 14.29
N ILE A 38 -7.11 6.25 13.03
CA ILE A 38 -6.44 5.02 12.57
C ILE A 38 -5.22 5.43 11.76
N VAL A 39 -4.09 4.75 11.95
CA VAL A 39 -2.90 4.96 11.11
C VAL A 39 -2.54 3.64 10.44
N LEU A 40 -2.57 3.65 9.11
CA LEU A 40 -2.10 2.56 8.26
C LEU A 40 -0.65 2.86 7.88
N GLN A 41 0.26 2.02 8.33
CA GLN A 41 1.68 2.08 7.98
C GLN A 41 1.89 1.42 6.63
N CYS A 42 2.71 2.05 5.80
CA CYS A 42 3.28 1.44 4.61
C CYS A 42 4.79 1.66 4.61
N SER A 43 5.53 0.59 4.39
CA SER A 43 6.98 0.63 4.16
C SER A 43 7.37 -0.09 2.88
N GLN A 44 8.47 0.35 2.25
CA GLN A 44 9.05 -0.29 1.07
C GLN A 44 10.52 -0.63 1.25
N THR A 45 10.99 -1.66 0.55
CA THR A 45 12.41 -2.04 0.48
C THR A 45 13.02 -1.79 -0.90
N MET A 46 12.22 -1.35 -1.88
CA MET A 46 12.62 -1.19 -3.27
C MET A 46 13.46 0.08 -3.54
N GLY A 47 13.49 1.04 -2.61
CA GLY A 47 14.23 2.28 -2.78
C GLY A 47 13.64 3.22 -3.82
N TYR A 48 12.35 3.09 -4.13
CA TYR A 48 11.63 3.97 -5.05
C TYR A 48 11.25 5.30 -4.39
N GLU A 49 11.25 6.38 -5.16
CA GLU A 49 10.79 7.68 -4.66
C GLU A 49 9.27 7.72 -4.53
N ASN A 50 8.59 7.22 -5.56
CA ASN A 50 7.16 7.36 -5.68
C ASN A 50 6.44 6.33 -4.80
N MET A 51 5.48 6.81 -4.01
CA MET A 51 4.59 5.97 -3.21
C MET A 51 3.15 6.45 -3.32
N TYR A 52 2.22 5.51 -3.21
CA TYR A 52 0.82 5.72 -3.50
C TYR A 52 -0.05 5.05 -2.44
N TRP A 53 -1.16 5.69 -2.11
CA TRP A 53 -2.27 5.07 -1.42
C TRP A 53 -3.47 5.01 -2.33
N TYR A 54 -4.01 3.81 -2.45
CA TYR A 54 -5.25 3.54 -3.12
C TYR A 54 -6.31 3.10 -2.13
N ARG A 55 -7.55 3.37 -2.50
CA ARG A 55 -8.75 2.95 -1.80
C ARG A 55 -9.63 2.17 -2.77
N GLN A 56 -10.25 1.09 -2.30
CA GLN A 56 -11.24 0.33 -3.04
C GLN A 56 -12.45 0.06 -2.17
N ASP A 57 -13.54 0.77 -2.45
CA ASP A 57 -14.83 0.49 -1.83
C ASP A 57 -15.43 -0.80 -2.41
N PRO A 58 -16.28 -1.51 -1.64
CA PRO A 58 -16.96 -2.70 -2.13
C PRO A 58 -17.69 -2.44 -3.46
N GLY A 59 -17.36 -3.24 -4.49
CA GLY A 59 -17.96 -3.13 -5.82
C GLY A 59 -17.47 -1.96 -6.69
N LYS A 60 -16.50 -1.16 -6.23
CA LYS A 60 -15.90 -0.06 -7.00
C LYS A 60 -14.50 -0.42 -7.53
N ALA A 61 -14.07 0.36 -8.52
CA ALA A 61 -12.70 0.33 -9.00
C ALA A 61 -11.72 0.85 -7.94
N LEU A 62 -10.44 0.53 -8.10
CA LEU A 62 -9.36 1.06 -7.30
C LEU A 62 -9.19 2.56 -7.60
N GLN A 63 -9.17 3.40 -6.57
CA GLN A 63 -9.09 4.86 -6.67
C GLN A 63 -7.84 5.36 -5.96
N LEU A 64 -7.05 6.21 -6.64
CA LEU A 64 -5.92 6.89 -6.00
C LEU A 64 -6.47 7.93 -5.01
N ILE A 65 -5.90 7.98 -3.81
CA ILE A 65 -6.30 8.95 -2.78
C ILE A 65 -5.17 9.88 -2.36
N HIS A 66 -3.93 9.36 -2.34
CA HIS A 66 -2.73 10.14 -2.02
C HIS A 66 -1.53 9.58 -2.77
N TYR A 67 -0.57 10.45 -3.08
CA TYR A 67 0.72 10.02 -3.60
C TYR A 67 1.85 10.96 -3.19
N SER A 68 3.07 10.52 -3.42
CA SER A 68 4.29 11.23 -3.11
C SER A 68 5.33 10.94 -4.18
N TYR A 69 6.13 11.93 -4.55
CA TYR A 69 7.24 11.81 -5.49
C TYR A 69 8.62 11.77 -4.80
N GLY A 70 8.66 11.65 -3.48
CA GLY A 70 9.88 11.68 -2.69
C GLY A 70 9.70 12.33 -1.32
N VAL A 71 10.74 12.29 -0.49
CA VAL A 71 10.72 12.83 0.88
C VAL A 71 10.22 14.27 0.92
N ASN A 72 9.35 14.58 1.88
CA ASN A 72 8.68 15.88 2.06
C ASN A 72 7.75 16.31 0.91
N THR A 73 7.34 15.39 0.03
CA THR A 73 6.30 15.64 -0.99
C THR A 73 5.08 14.79 -0.70
N THR A 74 3.89 15.39 -0.78
CA THR A 74 2.60 14.71 -0.61
C THR A 74 1.56 15.44 -1.44
N GLU A 75 0.81 14.69 -2.22
CA GLU A 75 -0.27 15.18 -3.07
C GLU A 75 -1.53 14.38 -2.75
N ASP A 76 -2.67 15.04 -2.80
CA ASP A 76 -3.99 14.48 -2.51
C ASP A 76 -4.92 14.55 -3.73
N GLU A 77 -5.84 13.61 -3.81
CA GLU A 77 -6.90 13.58 -4.83
C GLU A 77 -8.26 13.98 -4.20
N GLU A 78 -9.29 14.26 -5.00
CA GLU A 78 -10.62 14.67 -4.50
C GLU A 78 -11.22 13.69 -3.47
N LEU A 79 -10.90 12.40 -3.58
CA LEU A 79 -11.38 11.34 -2.70
C LEU A 79 -10.56 11.17 -1.40
N SER A 80 -9.57 12.04 -1.17
CA SER A 80 -8.71 12.03 0.02
C SER A 80 -9.39 12.48 1.31
N SER A 81 -10.59 13.07 1.21
CA SER A 81 -11.28 13.75 2.32
C SER A 81 -11.36 12.90 3.59
N GLY A 82 -10.88 13.48 4.69
CA GLY A 82 -10.82 12.83 6.01
C GLY A 82 -9.62 11.89 6.22
N SER A 83 -8.63 11.92 5.32
CA SER A 83 -7.36 11.21 5.47
C SER A 83 -6.17 12.11 5.16
N THR A 84 -5.05 11.87 5.83
CA THR A 84 -3.80 12.62 5.67
C THR A 84 -2.62 11.67 5.51
N VAL A 85 -1.56 12.11 4.83
CA VAL A 85 -0.32 11.34 4.67
C VAL A 85 0.88 12.15 5.12
N SER A 86 2.00 11.47 5.33
CA SER A 86 3.29 12.13 5.53
C SER A 86 4.41 11.34 4.87
N ARG A 87 5.44 12.04 4.40
CA ARG A 87 6.59 11.43 3.72
C ARG A 87 7.91 11.87 4.35
N ILE A 88 8.11 11.52 5.62
CA ILE A 88 9.31 11.93 6.38
C ILE A 88 10.55 11.12 5.99
N ARG A 89 10.36 9.85 5.60
CA ARG A 89 11.44 8.94 5.18
C ARG A 89 11.08 8.30 3.85
N LYS A 90 12.07 8.00 3.02
CA LYS A 90 11.89 7.38 1.70
C LYS A 90 11.33 5.96 1.79
N GLU A 91 11.51 5.29 2.91
CA GLU A 91 11.01 3.94 3.10
C GLU A 91 9.54 3.94 3.53
N HIS A 92 9.03 5.04 4.10
CA HIS A 92 7.73 5.06 4.79
C HIS A 92 6.73 6.04 4.19
N PHE A 93 5.47 5.61 4.08
CA PHE A 93 4.37 6.46 3.65
C PHE A 93 3.09 6.14 4.44
N PRO A 94 2.99 6.55 5.71
CA PRO A 94 1.80 6.30 6.53
C PRO A 94 0.60 7.11 6.05
N LEU A 95 -0.59 6.48 6.11
CA LEU A 95 -1.90 7.09 5.91
C LEU A 95 -2.64 7.17 7.26
N SER A 96 -3.07 8.36 7.65
CA SER A 96 -3.89 8.61 8.82
C SER A 96 -5.34 8.83 8.40
N LEU A 97 -6.26 8.03 8.91
CA LEU A 97 -7.69 8.31 8.89
C LEU A 97 -8.00 9.07 10.18
N GLU A 98 -8.32 10.36 10.08
CA GLU A 98 -8.38 11.25 11.26
C GLU A 98 -9.55 10.92 12.20
N SER A 99 -10.67 10.47 11.65
CA SER A 99 -11.87 10.11 12.40
C SER A 99 -12.60 9.00 11.68
N ALA A 100 -12.42 7.75 12.15
CA ALA A 100 -13.02 6.58 11.55
C ALA A 100 -14.55 6.72 11.45
N SER A 101 -15.09 6.42 10.28
CA SER A 101 -16.53 6.42 10.03
C SER A 101 -16.92 5.21 9.18
N PRO A 102 -18.20 4.78 9.19
CA PRO A 102 -18.66 3.72 8.32
C PRO A 102 -18.38 4.00 6.84
N SER A 103 -18.45 5.26 6.41
CA SER A 103 -18.15 5.67 5.02
C SER A 103 -16.67 5.56 4.65
N GLN A 104 -15.77 5.35 5.61
CA GLN A 104 -14.35 5.06 5.38
C GLN A 104 -14.03 3.54 5.45
N THR A 105 -15.03 2.68 5.61
CA THR A 105 -14.81 1.22 5.60
C THR A 105 -14.54 0.76 4.18
N SER A 106 -13.27 0.44 3.90
CA SER A 106 -12.79 0.19 2.54
C SER A 106 -11.51 -0.63 2.57
N LEU A 107 -11.09 -1.16 1.41
CA LEU A 107 -9.77 -1.74 1.25
C LEU A 107 -8.77 -0.62 0.94
N TYR A 108 -7.67 -0.56 1.69
CA TYR A 108 -6.59 0.41 1.49
C TYR A 108 -5.31 -0.30 1.06
N LEU A 109 -4.77 0.08 -0.10
CA LEU A 109 -3.60 -0.55 -0.70
C LEU A 109 -2.48 0.47 -0.88
N CYS A 110 -1.28 0.10 -0.48
CA CYS A 110 -0.09 0.91 -0.72
C CYS A 110 0.71 0.33 -1.88
N ALA A 111 1.32 1.21 -2.67
CA ALA A 111 2.22 0.82 -3.74
C ALA A 111 3.41 1.78 -3.84
N SER A 112 4.45 1.36 -4.54
CA SER A 112 5.61 2.18 -4.90
C SER A 112 6.01 1.95 -6.35
N SER A 113 6.61 2.95 -6.99
CA SER A 113 7.07 2.84 -8.37
C SER A 113 8.37 3.61 -8.61
N GLU A 114 9.25 3.05 -9.43
CA GLU A 114 10.45 3.73 -9.92
C GLU A 114 10.11 4.95 -10.78
N TYR A 115 9.09 4.81 -11.63
CA TYR A 115 8.65 5.85 -12.57
C TYR A 115 7.21 6.28 -12.28
N THR A 116 6.91 7.55 -12.55
CA THR A 116 5.54 8.05 -12.53
C THR A 116 4.89 7.75 -13.89
N VAL A 117 3.73 7.10 -13.89
CA VAL A 117 2.89 7.07 -15.09
C VAL A 117 2.20 8.43 -15.18
N PRO A 118 2.31 9.17 -16.30
CA PRO A 118 1.56 10.41 -16.46
C PRO A 118 0.06 10.14 -16.28
N HIS A 119 -0.60 10.85 -15.36
CA HIS A 119 -2.05 10.83 -15.26
C HIS A 119 -2.62 11.38 -16.58
N LYS A 120 -3.02 10.49 -17.49
CA LYS A 120 -3.93 10.89 -18.57
C LYS A 120 -5.27 11.15 -17.91
N HIS A 121 -5.52 12.41 -17.55
CA HIS A 121 -6.85 12.87 -17.28
C HIS A 121 -7.66 12.57 -18.55
N LEU A 122 -8.49 11.52 -18.54
CA LEU A 122 -9.49 11.30 -19.57
C LEU A 122 -10.47 12.46 -19.43
N GLN A 123 -10.22 13.53 -20.19
CA GLN A 123 -11.22 14.57 -20.38
C GLN A 123 -12.40 13.92 -21.11
N PRO A 124 -13.62 14.00 -20.55
CA PRO A 124 -14.81 13.59 -21.29
C PRO A 124 -14.93 14.44 -22.56
N ALA A 125 -15.26 13.77 -23.67
CA ALA A 125 -15.64 14.42 -24.93
C ALA A 125 -16.96 15.19 -24.80
#